data_AF-A0A529LZN8-F1
#
_entry.id   AF-A0A529LZN8-F1
#
_cell.length_a   1.000
_cell.length_b   1.000
_cell.length_c   1.000
_cell.angle_alpha   90.00
_cell.angle_beta   90.00
_cell.angle_gamma   90.00
#
_symmetry.space_group_name_H-M   'P 1'
#
loop_
_entity.id
_entity.type
_entity.pdbx_description
1 polymer ?
#
loop_
_entity_poly.entity_id
_entity_poly.type
_entity_poly.pdbx_seq_one_letter_code
_entity_poly.pdbx_strand_id
1 'polypeptide(L)'
;MLGCTSFAALDARADEGVAKGDTSAKKIAFSNSYAGNSFRQVMIKSFEEMGAKAVADKQIAATAVVSSNNSVTEQASQIENLILQGYDAIIV
;
A
#
# COMPACT_ATOMS: atom_id res chain seq x y z
N MET A 1 -22.04 16.49 -33.76
CA MET A 1 -22.56 15.88 -32.51
C MET A 1 -21.66 14.69 -32.21
N LEU A 2 -20.54 14.95 -31.55
CA LEU A 2 -19.45 13.97 -31.36
C LEU A 2 -19.68 13.19 -30.07
N GLY A 3 -19.61 11.86 -30.18
CA GLY A 3 -20.19 10.89 -29.26
C GLY A 3 -19.58 10.80 -27.87
N CYS A 4 -20.44 10.36 -26.95
CA CYS A 4 -20.13 9.87 -25.62
C CYS A 4 -19.00 8.83 -25.62
N THR A 5 -18.06 8.97 -24.70
CA THR A 5 -17.52 7.84 -23.94
C THR A 5 -17.39 8.27 -22.48
N SER A 6 -18.39 7.90 -21.69
CA SER A 6 -18.34 8.02 -20.23
C SER A 6 -17.36 6.97 -19.70
N PHE A 7 -16.30 7.43 -19.05
CA PHE A 7 -15.46 6.57 -18.21
C PHE A 7 -16.31 6.11 -17.03
N ALA A 8 -16.79 4.85 -17.08
CA ALA A 8 -17.38 4.23 -15.90
C ALA A 8 -16.24 4.02 -14.89
N ALA A 9 -16.30 4.73 -13.76
CA ALA A 9 -15.45 4.45 -12.62
C ALA A 9 -15.75 3.02 -12.17
N LEU A 10 -14.76 2.12 -12.32
CA LEU A 10 -14.83 0.81 -11.67
C LEU A 10 -14.71 1.05 -10.16
N ASP A 11 -15.86 1.04 -9.53
CA ASP A 11 -16.01 0.91 -8.09
C ASP A 11 -15.19 -0.31 -7.61
N ALA A 12 -14.20 -0.09 -6.75
CA ALA A 12 -13.45 -1.18 -6.14
C ALA A 12 -14.36 -1.93 -5.15
N ARG A 13 -14.99 -3.00 -5.62
CA ARG A 13 -15.82 -3.90 -4.81
C ARG A 13 -14.92 -5.03 -4.30
N ALA A 14 -14.90 -5.28 -2.99
CA ALA A 14 -14.29 -6.49 -2.45
C ALA A 14 -15.19 -7.68 -2.85
N ASP A 15 -14.71 -8.52 -3.75
CA ASP A 15 -15.42 -9.74 -4.17
C ASP A 15 -15.46 -10.72 -2.99
N GLU A 16 -16.61 -11.33 -2.71
CA GLU A 16 -16.76 -12.29 -1.62
C GLU A 16 -16.11 -13.62 -2.03
N GLY A 17 -14.86 -13.83 -1.61
CA GLY A 17 -14.12 -15.06 -1.88
C GLY A 17 -12.68 -15.03 -1.37
N VAL A 18 -12.04 -16.21 -1.32
CA VAL A 18 -10.59 -16.29 -1.05
C VAL A 18 -9.86 -15.84 -2.31
N ALA A 19 -9.09 -14.76 -2.22
CA ALA A 19 -8.25 -14.29 -3.32
C ALA A 19 -7.30 -15.40 -3.78
N LYS A 20 -7.39 -15.81 -5.05
CA LYS A 20 -6.57 -16.88 -5.65
C LYS A 20 -5.43 -16.36 -6.53
N GLY A 21 -5.20 -15.05 -6.55
CA GLY A 21 -4.17 -14.44 -7.38
C GLY A 21 -2.76 -14.68 -6.84
N ASP A 22 -1.80 -14.90 -7.74
CA ASP A 22 -0.39 -14.96 -7.37
C ASP A 22 0.12 -13.57 -6.96
N THR A 23 0.55 -13.44 -5.71
CA THR A 23 1.08 -12.20 -5.15
C THR A 23 2.60 -12.15 -5.11
N SER A 24 3.31 -13.21 -5.51
CA SER A 24 4.77 -13.34 -5.33
C SER A 24 5.57 -12.21 -5.97
N ALA A 25 5.06 -11.64 -7.07
CA ALA A 25 5.67 -10.50 -7.76
C ALA A 25 5.23 -9.11 -7.23
N LYS A 26 4.30 -9.06 -6.27
CA LYS A 26 3.65 -7.83 -5.81
C LYS A 26 4.46 -7.10 -4.75
N LYS A 27 4.47 -5.77 -4.81
CA LYS A 27 5.11 -4.90 -3.82
C LYS A 27 4.07 -4.18 -2.98
N ILE A 28 4.22 -4.17 -1.66
CA ILE A 28 3.26 -3.58 -0.72
C ILE A 28 3.91 -2.49 0.13
N ALA A 29 3.36 -1.27 0.11
CA ALA A 29 3.85 -0.17 0.92
C ALA A 29 2.90 0.16 2.09
N PHE A 30 3.46 0.78 3.13
CA PHE A 30 2.71 1.35 4.24
C PHE A 30 3.05 2.84 4.40
N SER A 31 2.08 3.70 4.14
CA SER A 31 2.13 5.14 4.30
C SER A 31 1.49 5.56 5.62
N ASN A 32 2.28 5.65 6.68
CA ASN A 32 1.78 5.98 8.01
C ASN A 32 1.80 7.49 8.26
N SER A 33 0.81 8.02 8.99
CA SER A 33 0.78 9.45 9.31
C SER A 33 1.82 9.84 10.37
N TYR A 34 2.08 9.00 11.37
CA TYR A 34 2.90 9.39 12.52
C TYR A 34 3.56 8.21 13.23
N ALA A 35 4.85 8.35 13.56
CA ALA A 35 5.63 7.30 14.22
C ALA A 35 6.07 7.66 15.66
N GLY A 36 5.66 8.81 16.22
CA GLY A 36 6.27 9.32 17.47
C GLY A 36 5.75 8.74 18.79
N ASN A 37 4.95 7.67 18.79
CA ASN A 37 4.49 7.02 20.02
C ASN A 37 4.66 5.49 19.98
N SER A 38 4.63 4.85 21.15
CA SER A 38 4.87 3.41 21.30
C SER A 38 3.89 2.54 20.53
N PHE A 39 2.60 2.91 20.50
CA PHE A 39 1.59 2.18 19.73
C PHE A 39 1.92 2.16 18.22
N ARG A 40 2.26 3.32 17.66
CA ARG A 40 2.64 3.45 16.25
C ARG A 40 3.94 2.72 15.94
N GLN A 41 4.90 2.74 16.85
CA GLN A 41 6.16 2.01 16.69
C GLN A 41 5.93 0.49 16.68
N VAL A 42 5.06 -0.04 17.55
CA VAL A 42 4.68 -1.45 17.54
C VAL A 42 3.95 -1.82 16.26
N MET A 43 3.05 -0.98 15.78
CA MET A 43 2.34 -1.18 14.51
C MET A 43 3.32 -1.24 13.32
N ILE A 44 4.26 -0.30 13.22
CA ILE A 44 5.29 -0.29 12.17
C ILE A 44 6.15 -1.55 12.25
N LYS A 45 6.67 -1.88 13.44
CA LYS A 45 7.51 -3.07 13.64
C LYS A 45 6.78 -4.36 13.27
N SER A 46 5.50 -4.48 13.65
CA SER A 46 4.67 -5.63 13.29
C SER A 46 4.49 -5.76 11.78
N PHE A 47 4.33 -4.65 11.06
CA PHE A 47 4.26 -4.67 9.60
C PHE A 47 5.60 -5.08 8.98
N GLU A 48 6.71 -4.52 9.45
CA GLU A 48 8.05 -4.85 8.96
C GLU A 48 8.41 -6.33 9.17
N GLU A 49 8.11 -6.88 10.36
CA GLU A 49 8.32 -8.30 10.68
C GLU A 49 7.51 -9.22 9.77
N MET A 50 6.22 -8.93 9.60
CA MET A 50 5.34 -9.73 8.74
C MET A 50 5.67 -9.57 7.25
N GLY A 51 6.04 -8.37 6.82
CA GLY A 51 6.48 -8.08 5.47
C GLY A 51 7.77 -8.82 5.12
N ALA A 52 8.77 -8.77 6.00
CA ALA A 52 10.02 -9.51 5.83
C ALA A 52 9.78 -11.02 5.75
N LYS A 53 8.90 -11.56 6.60
CA LYS A 53 8.50 -12.97 6.54
C LYS A 53 7.82 -13.30 5.21
N ALA A 54 6.88 -12.49 4.74
CA ALA A 54 6.17 -12.72 3.48
C ALA A 54 7.10 -12.68 2.26
N VAL A 55 8.11 -11.80 2.27
CA VAL A 55 9.17 -11.78 1.24
C VAL A 55 10.02 -13.05 1.30
N ALA A 56 10.45 -13.46 2.50
CA ALA A 56 11.24 -14.68 2.69
C ALA A 56 10.49 -15.94 2.24
N ASP A 57 9.18 -16.00 2.52
CA ASP A 57 8.28 -17.07 2.11
C ASP A 57 7.84 -16.96 0.63
N LYS A 58 8.38 -15.98 -0.11
CA LYS A 58 8.09 -15.71 -1.54
C LYS A 58 6.61 -15.41 -1.83
N GLN A 59 5.88 -14.90 -0.85
CA GLN A 59 4.48 -14.53 -1.00
C GLN A 59 4.32 -13.16 -1.64
N ILE A 60 5.30 -12.27 -1.46
CA ILE A 60 5.37 -10.92 -2.06
C ILE A 60 6.81 -10.58 -2.43
N ALA A 61 7.01 -9.61 -3.33
CA ALA A 61 8.32 -9.24 -3.83
C ALA A 61 9.08 -8.26 -2.92
N ALA A 62 8.38 -7.28 -2.33
CA ALA A 62 9.01 -6.28 -1.47
C ALA A 62 7.99 -5.52 -0.59
N THR A 63 8.49 -4.91 0.47
CA THR A 63 7.75 -3.97 1.32
C THR A 63 8.49 -2.68 1.58
N ALA A 64 7.76 -1.59 1.87
CA ALA A 64 8.33 -0.34 2.39
C ALA A 64 7.40 0.34 3.39
N VAL A 65 7.99 1.13 4.28
CA VAL A 65 7.27 1.99 5.23
C VAL A 65 7.75 3.42 5.07
N VAL A 66 6.83 4.37 5.02
CA VAL A 66 7.10 5.81 5.07
C VAL A 66 6.25 6.45 6.17
N SER A 67 6.72 7.55 6.75
CA SER A 67 5.97 8.29 7.76
C SER A 67 6.04 9.79 7.50
N SER A 68 4.89 10.45 7.55
CA SER A 68 4.74 11.86 7.14
C SER A 68 4.70 12.87 8.29
N ASN A 69 5.00 12.43 9.52
CA ASN A 69 5.03 13.28 10.72
C ASN A 69 3.77 14.19 10.90
N ASN A 70 2.58 13.62 10.68
CA ASN A 70 1.26 14.27 10.68
C ASN A 70 1.05 15.35 9.60
N SER A 71 1.94 15.46 8.62
CA SER A 71 1.75 16.34 7.46
C SER A 71 0.99 15.62 6.35
N VAL A 72 -0.24 16.06 6.07
CA VAL A 72 -1.07 15.52 4.98
C VAL A 72 -0.42 15.78 3.62
N THR A 73 0.18 16.95 3.42
CA THR A 73 0.88 17.30 2.18
C THR A 73 2.07 16.38 1.94
N GLU A 74 2.87 16.11 2.99
CA GLU A 74 4.00 15.19 2.88
C GLU A 74 3.52 13.76 2.63
N GLN A 75 2.45 13.32 3.30
CA GLN A 75 1.89 11.99 3.08
C GLN A 75 1.41 11.80 1.63
N ALA A 76 0.75 12.82 1.05
CA ALA A 76 0.32 12.79 -0.34
C ALA A 76 1.52 12.63 -1.30
N SER A 77 2.56 13.45 -1.13
CA SER A 77 3.78 13.34 -1.96
C SER A 77 4.52 12.01 -1.77
N GLN A 78 4.55 11.47 -0.55
CA GLN A 78 5.11 10.14 -0.29
C GLN A 78 4.32 9.04 -0.99
N ILE A 79 2.97 9.10 -0.98
CA ILE A 79 2.10 8.17 -1.71
C ILE A 79 2.33 8.25 -3.22
N GLU A 80 2.42 9.46 -3.78
CA GLU A 80 2.73 9.67 -5.20
C GLU A 80 4.06 9.01 -5.58
N ASN A 81 5.10 9.18 -4.74
CA ASN A 81 6.39 8.54 -4.96
C ASN A 81 6.31 6.99 -4.91
N LEU A 82 5.51 6.42 -4.00
CA LEU A 82 5.28 4.98 -3.94
C LEU A 82 4.57 4.46 -5.20
N ILE A 83 3.59 5.21 -5.73
CA ILE A 83 2.94 4.88 -7.01
C ILE A 83 3.96 4.87 -8.15
N LEU A 84 4.81 5.90 -8.24
CA LEU A 84 5.86 5.99 -9.27
C LEU A 84 6.92 4.88 -9.16
N GLN A 85 7.20 4.39 -7.94
CA GLN A 85 8.08 3.25 -7.70
C GLN A 85 7.42 1.90 -8.06
N GLY A 86 6.14 1.90 -8.44
CA GLY A 86 5.41 0.72 -8.88
C GLY A 86 5.00 -0.20 -7.73
N TYR A 87 4.62 0.35 -6.58
CA TYR A 87 3.97 -0.44 -5.53
C TYR A 87 2.55 -0.82 -5.96
N ASP A 88 2.23 -2.12 -5.84
CA ASP A 88 0.93 -2.66 -6.26
C ASP A 88 -0.18 -2.37 -5.24
N ALA A 89 0.18 -2.19 -3.97
CA ALA A 89 -0.75 -1.84 -2.89
C ALA A 89 -0.10 -0.86 -1.92
N ILE A 90 -0.89 0.09 -1.42
CA ILE A 90 -0.47 1.08 -0.42
C ILE A 90 -1.49 1.05 0.72
N ILE A 91 -1.03 0.70 1.92
CA ILE A 91 -1.78 0.81 3.17
C ILE A 91 -1.57 2.23 3.69
N VAL A 92 -2.62 2.91 4.17
CA VAL A 92 -2.57 4.31 4.64
C VAL A 92 -3.17 4.41 6.04
#